data_AF-A0A4Q8K1S1-F1
#
_entry.id   AF-A0A4Q8K1S1-F1
#
_cell.length_a   1.000
_cell.length_b   1.000
_cell.length_c   1.000
_cell.angle_alpha   90.00
_cell.angle_beta   90.00
_cell.angle_gamma   90.00
#
_symmetry.space_group_name_H-M   'P 1'
#
loop_
_entity.id
_entity.type
_entity.pdbx_description
1 polymer ?
#
loop_
_entity_poly.entity_id
_entity_poly.type
_entity_poly.pdbx_seq_one_letter_code
_entity_poly.pdbx_strand_id
1 'polypeptide(L)'
;MKSFITLCFVLLLLYTVVDAQRCRRNADCEGNQCCQMRMCQNRGAEGDPCMRRRTCPCQEGLECNNEERICINPDSTTTTTTVTTPDESA
;
A
#
# COMPACT_ATOMS: atom_id res chain seq x y z
N MET A 1 2.89 22.75 37.61
CA MET A 1 1.56 22.09 37.51
C MET A 1 0.99 22.11 36.08
N LYS A 2 0.87 23.27 35.40
CA LYS A 2 0.40 23.33 33.99
C LYS A 2 1.20 22.46 32.99
N SER A 3 2.53 22.44 33.11
CA SER A 3 3.41 21.68 32.19
C SER A 3 3.23 20.15 32.28
N PHE A 4 2.97 19.61 33.48
CA PHE A 4 2.74 18.17 33.69
C PHE A 4 1.41 17.71 33.10
N ILE A 5 0.36 18.54 33.20
CA ILE A 5 -0.96 18.24 32.64
C ILE A 5 -0.87 18.20 31.12
N THR A 6 -0.21 19.17 30.49
CA THR A 6 0.02 19.17 29.03
C THR A 6 0.82 17.96 28.57
N LEU A 7 1.87 17.55 29.32
CA LEU A 7 2.64 16.34 29.00
C LEU A 7 1.78 15.07 29.06
N CYS A 8 0.95 14.93 30.10
CA CYS A 8 0.03 13.79 30.23
C CYS A 8 -1.00 13.75 29.08
N PHE A 9 -1.57 14.90 28.70
CA PHE A 9 -2.50 14.96 27.57
C PHE A 9 -1.82 14.58 26.25
N VAL A 10 -0.61 15.06 26.00
CA VAL A 10 0.16 14.68 24.79
C VAL A 10 0.48 13.17 24.80
N LEU A 11 0.90 12.62 25.93
CA LEU A 11 1.15 11.18 26.06
C LEU A 11 -0.12 10.34 25.84
N LEU A 12 -1.25 10.77 26.39
CA LEU A 12 -2.55 10.11 26.19
C LEU A 12 -2.98 10.16 24.72
N LEU A 13 -2.83 11.31 24.05
CA LEU A 13 -3.14 11.45 22.63
C LEU A 13 -2.23 10.57 21.76
N LEU A 14 -0.93 10.52 22.05
CA LEU A 14 -0.02 9.64 21.33
C LEU A 14 -0.38 8.17 21.55
N TYR A 15 -0.75 7.79 22.77
CA TYR A 15 -1.16 6.43 23.10
C TYR A 15 -2.42 6.01 22.32
N THR A 16 -3.44 6.87 22.28
CA THR A 16 -4.68 6.57 21.55
C THR A 16 -4.47 6.52 20.04
N VAL A 17 -3.59 7.37 19.50
CA VAL A 17 -3.23 7.33 18.07
C VAL A 17 -2.50 6.02 17.71
N VAL A 18 -1.61 5.54 18.58
CA VAL A 18 -0.88 4.27 18.36
C VAL A 18 -1.82 3.06 18.45
N ASP A 19 -2.77 3.04 19.39
CA ASP A 19 -3.76 1.95 19.44
C ASP A 19 -4.75 2.00 18.28
N ALA A 20 -5.09 3.18 17.76
CA ALA A 20 -5.95 3.33 16.58
C ALA A 20 -5.31 2.76 15.29
N GLN A 21 -3.99 2.68 15.23
CA GLN A 21 -3.27 2.08 14.10
C GLN A 21 -3.21 0.54 14.18
N ARG A 22 -3.61 -0.05 15.31
CA ARG A 22 -3.58 -1.52 15.48
C ARG A 22 -4.79 -2.17 14.85
N CYS A 23 -4.54 -3.33 14.26
CA CYS A 23 -5.58 -4.09 13.60
C CYS A 23 -5.43 -5.59 13.88
N ARG A 24 -6.53 -6.33 13.70
CA ARG A 24 -6.55 -7.80 13.65
C ARG A 24 -7.00 -8.31 12.29
N ARG A 25 -7.81 -7.53 11.58
CA ARG A 25 -8.37 -7.82 10.25
C ARG A 25 -8.28 -6.58 9.38
N ASN A 26 -8.33 -6.76 8.07
CA ASN A 26 -8.32 -5.65 7.12
C ASN A 26 -9.49 -4.67 7.33
N ALA A 27 -10.64 -5.16 7.81
CA ALA A 27 -11.81 -4.35 8.10
C ALA A 27 -11.64 -3.41 9.31
N ASP A 28 -10.59 -3.62 10.12
CA ASP A 28 -10.25 -2.70 11.22
C ASP A 28 -9.49 -1.46 10.70
N CYS A 29 -9.07 -1.47 9.43
CA CYS A 29 -8.35 -0.39 8.78
C CYS A 29 -9.26 0.38 7.83
N GLU A 30 -9.01 1.68 7.68
CA GLU A 30 -9.86 2.57 6.89
C GLU A 30 -9.37 2.68 5.44
N GLY A 31 -10.30 2.80 4.50
CA GLY A 31 -10.02 3.07 3.09
C GLY A 31 -9.07 2.05 2.43
N ASN A 32 -8.05 2.56 1.73
CA ASN A 32 -7.05 1.76 0.99
C ASN A 32 -5.95 1.16 1.88
N GLN A 33 -6.32 0.70 3.08
CA GLN A 33 -5.38 0.07 4.01
C GLN A 33 -5.61 -1.44 4.12
N CYS A 34 -4.62 -2.13 4.67
CA CYS A 34 -4.70 -3.53 5.03
C CYS A 34 -4.04 -3.76 6.39
N CYS A 35 -4.45 -4.83 7.06
CA CYS A 35 -3.87 -5.20 8.33
C CYS A 35 -2.65 -6.10 8.15
N GLN A 36 -1.46 -5.53 8.38
CA GLN A 36 -0.19 -6.24 8.24
C GLN A 36 0.64 -6.09 9.51
N MET A 37 1.09 -7.21 10.08
CA MET A 37 1.83 -7.21 11.37
C MET A 37 1.08 -6.52 12.51
N ARG A 38 -0.25 -6.64 12.54
CA ARG A 38 -1.14 -5.96 13.50
C ARG A 38 -1.12 -4.44 13.43
N MET A 39 -0.68 -3.86 12.32
CA MET A 39 -0.81 -2.45 12.04
C MET A 39 -1.49 -2.23 10.69
N CYS A 40 -2.30 -1.17 10.61
CA CYS A 40 -2.87 -0.73 9.36
C CYS A 40 -1.76 -0.11 8.50
N GLN A 41 -1.53 -0.71 7.34
CA GLN A 41 -0.58 -0.22 6.35
C GLN A 41 -1.31 0.08 5.05
N ASN A 42 -0.76 1.00 4.28
CA ASN A 42 -1.32 1.33 2.98
C ASN A 42 -1.18 0.13 2.02
N ARG A 43 -2.20 -0.06 1.20
CA ARG A 43 -2.15 -0.97 0.05
C ARG A 43 -1.18 -0.44 -1.00
N GLY A 44 -0.68 -1.36 -1.84
CA GLY A 44 0.29 -1.01 -2.89
C GLY A 44 -0.34 -0.10 -3.95
N ALA A 45 0.34 1.00 -4.25
CA ALA A 45 0.01 1.90 -5.36
C ALA A 45 0.56 1.35 -6.68
N GLU A 46 0.28 2.03 -7.80
CA GLU A 46 0.79 1.64 -9.12
C GLU A 46 2.33 1.66 -9.12
N GLY A 47 2.94 0.59 -9.64
CA GLY A 47 4.39 0.35 -9.61
C GLY A 47 4.92 -0.27 -8.32
N ASP A 48 4.13 -0.34 -7.25
CA ASP A 48 4.58 -0.97 -6.00
C ASP A 48 4.66 -2.50 -6.14
N PRO A 49 5.61 -3.15 -5.44
CA PRO A 49 5.76 -4.60 -5.50
C PRO A 49 4.58 -5.32 -4.87
N CYS A 50 4.04 -6.30 -5.59
CA CYS A 50 2.99 -7.20 -5.13
C CYS A 50 3.53 -8.63 -4.88
N MET A 51 2.69 -9.53 -4.37
CA MET A 51 3.03 -10.94 -4.08
C MET A 51 4.14 -11.21 -3.06
N ARG A 52 4.51 -10.24 -2.23
CA ARG A 52 5.41 -10.49 -1.09
C ARG A 52 4.62 -10.90 0.14
N ARG A 53 5.09 -11.93 0.85
CA ARG A 53 4.46 -12.48 2.08
C ARG A 53 4.16 -11.45 3.19
N ARG A 54 4.77 -10.27 3.14
CA ARG A 54 4.68 -9.22 4.16
C ARG A 54 4.15 -7.89 3.61
N THR A 55 3.57 -7.88 2.43
CA THR A 55 3.06 -6.66 1.79
C THR A 55 1.55 -6.72 1.68
N CYS A 56 0.90 -5.58 1.88
CA CYS A 56 -0.52 -5.44 1.60
C CYS A 56 -0.82 -5.72 0.12
N PRO A 57 -2.05 -6.14 -0.22
CA PRO A 57 -2.48 -6.24 -1.61
C PRO A 57 -2.43 -4.86 -2.29
N CYS A 58 -2.56 -4.84 -3.61
CA CYS A 58 -2.74 -3.60 -4.37
C CYS A 58 -4.01 -2.86 -3.89
N GLN A 59 -4.02 -1.54 -4.06
CA GLN A 59 -5.19 -0.71 -3.79
C GLN A 59 -6.34 -1.06 -4.73
N GLU A 60 -7.56 -0.64 -4.37
CA GLU A 60 -8.73 -0.89 -5.20
C GLU A 60 -8.56 -0.31 -6.61
N GLY A 61 -8.96 -1.08 -7.64
CA GLY A 61 -8.79 -0.72 -9.04
C GLY A 61 -7.42 -1.05 -9.64
N LEU A 62 -6.46 -1.55 -8.85
CA LEU A 62 -5.18 -2.06 -9.36
C LEU A 62 -5.12 -3.59 -9.26
N GLU A 63 -4.43 -4.20 -10.21
CA GLU A 63 -4.16 -5.63 -10.26
C GLU A 63 -2.66 -5.91 -10.12
N CYS A 64 -2.32 -7.05 -9.53
CA CYS A 64 -0.93 -7.48 -9.46
C CYS A 64 -0.52 -8.12 -10.78
N ASN A 65 0.41 -7.49 -11.51
CA ASN A 65 1.05 -8.10 -12.67
C ASN A 65 1.93 -9.27 -12.20
N ASN A 66 1.63 -10.49 -12.63
CA ASN A 66 2.38 -11.69 -12.26
C ASN A 66 3.79 -11.73 -12.84
N GLU A 67 4.02 -11.07 -13.99
CA GLU A 67 5.32 -11.05 -14.68
C GLU A 67 6.30 -10.15 -13.95
N GLU A 68 5.93 -8.88 -13.78
CA GLU A 68 6.78 -7.86 -13.16
C GLU A 68 6.66 -7.83 -11.63
N ARG A 69 5.65 -8.50 -11.07
CA ARG A 69 5.33 -8.53 -9.63
C ARG A 69 5.12 -7.14 -9.06
N ILE A 70 4.43 -6.28 -9.81
CA ILE A 70 4.05 -4.93 -9.40
C ILE A 70 2.55 -4.71 -9.59
N CYS A 71 1.98 -3.76 -8.85
CA CYS A 71 0.60 -3.32 -9.01
C CYS A 71 0.48 -2.46 -10.28
N ILE A 72 -0.47 -2.77 -11.15
CA ILE A 72 -0.73 -2.06 -12.40
C ILE A 72 -2.21 -1.70 -12.51
N ASN A 73 -2.51 -0.64 -13.25
CA ASN A 73 -3.88 -0.31 -13.61
C ASN A 73 -4.25 -1.05 -14.92
N PRO A 74 -5.22 -1.99 -14.91
CA PRO A 74 -5.59 -2.75 -16.10
C PRO A 74 -6.19 -1.88 -17.22
N ASP A 75 -6.73 -0.71 -16.90
CA ASP A 75 -7.25 0.24 -17.89
C ASP A 75 -6.14 1.07 -18.55
N SER A 76 -4.94 1.10 -17.94
CA SER A 76 -3.76 1.79 -18.47
C SER A 76 -2.96 0.93 -19.45
N THR A 77 -3.34 -0.35 -19.65
CA THR A 77 -2.64 -1.30 -20.53
C THR A 77 -2.80 -1.02 -22.04
N THR A 78 -3.07 0.22 -22.42
CA THR A 78 -2.92 0.67 -23.81
C THR A 78 -1.51 1.24 -23.99
N THR A 79 -0.70 0.56 -24.81
CA THR A 79 0.59 0.99 -25.37
C THR A 79 1.85 0.54 -24.62
N THR A 80 2.15 -0.76 -24.67
CA THR A 80 3.52 -1.15 -25.04
C THR A 80 3.41 -1.90 -26.36
N THR A 81 3.30 -1.11 -27.43
CA THR A 81 3.49 -1.60 -28.80
C THR A 81 4.85 -2.25 -28.85
N THR A 82 4.83 -3.55 -29.10
CA THR A 82 5.95 -4.35 -29.56
C THR A 82 6.61 -3.60 -30.71
N VAL A 83 7.76 -2.96 -30.47
CA VAL A 83 8.66 -2.59 -31.57
C VAL A 83 9.36 -3.87 -31.99
N THR A 84 8.61 -4.74 -32.66
CA THR A 84 9.17 -5.63 -33.68
C THR A 84 9.45 -4.74 -34.88
N THR A 85 10.68 -4.28 -35.02
CA THR A 85 11.27 -4.00 -36.34
C THR A 85 11.78 -5.34 -36.90
N PRO A 86 11.16 -5.90 -37.94
CA PRO A 86 11.87 -6.77 -38.87
C PRO A 86 12.75 -5.92 -39.81
N ASP A 87 13.76 -6.56 -40.38
CA ASP A 87 14.59 -6.08 -41.50
C ASP A 87 15.58 -4.94 -41.18
N GLU A 88 16.74 -4.81 -41.80
CA GLU A 88 17.56 -5.58 -42.74
C GLU A 88 18.73 -4.62 -43.02
N SER A 89 19.99 -5.06 -42.91
CA SER A 89 21.12 -4.33 -43.49
C SER A 89 22.32 -5.27 -43.61
N ALA A 90 22.47 -5.76 -44.84
CA ALA A 90 23.68 -6.02 -45.62
C ALA A 90 25.05 -6.01 -44.92
#